data_AF-A0AAU7AR51-F1
#
_entry.id   AF-A0AAU7AR51-F1
#
_cell.length_a   1.000
_cell.length_b   1.000
_cell.length_c   1.000
_cell.angle_alpha   90.00
_cell.angle_beta   90.00
_cell.angle_gamma   90.00
#
_symmetry.space_group_name_H-M   'P 1'
#
loop_
_entity.id
_entity.type
_entity.pdbx_description
1 polymer ?
#
loop_
_entity_poly.entity_id
_entity_poly.type
_entity_poly.pdbx_seq_one_letter_code
_entity_poly.pdbx_strand_id
1 'polypeptide(L)'
;MSISTLKKSFLGLATVAAVAASVPAGAEASTASRTGSGGQVLTVRAAPGEANDIEVYSRPGYILVWERNNVDPLVGQPAGCVNYNANQVQCPTTLVRSVYVDTGDRSDRLVADLGVPVTATLAGGAGNDVVDVKGTAGGAPGPQTPNLLGGDGDDHVYGWQFSDNLSGGSGHDTIGAGGGADTLNGGTGIDRLDAGQGNDTVLARDGWGDIVACGTGYDRAQRDSNDQPITSCEAAF
;
A
#
# COMPACT_ATOMS: atom_id res chain seq x y z
N MET A 1 -2.71 -21.74 69.85
CA MET A 1 -2.98 -22.40 68.56
C MET A 1 -3.70 -21.36 67.72
N SER A 2 -3.13 -20.71 66.69
CA SER A 2 -1.99 -21.02 65.79
C SER A 2 -2.20 -22.21 64.86
N ILE A 3 -1.64 -22.12 63.63
CA ILE A 3 -1.96 -22.85 62.38
C ILE A 3 -3.25 -22.28 61.74
N SER A 4 -3.31 -21.56 60.59
CA SER A 4 -2.56 -21.55 59.30
C SER A 4 -2.97 -22.71 58.35
N THR A 5 -2.93 -22.70 57.01
CA THR A 5 -2.62 -21.73 55.90
C THR A 5 -3.25 -22.34 54.62
N LEU A 6 -3.47 -21.74 53.43
CA LEU A 6 -3.11 -20.49 52.73
C LEU A 6 -4.41 -19.74 52.29
N LYS A 7 -4.49 -18.57 51.63
CA LYS A 7 -3.63 -17.67 50.82
C LYS A 7 -3.45 -18.00 49.31
N LYS A 8 -4.40 -17.59 48.44
CA LYS A 8 -4.17 -17.26 47.01
C LYS A 8 -4.78 -15.90 46.66
N SER A 9 -4.04 -15.09 45.91
CA SER A 9 -4.40 -13.73 45.49
C SER A 9 -4.78 -13.68 44.02
N PHE A 10 -5.68 -12.78 43.65
CA PHE A 10 -5.75 -12.25 42.29
C PHE A 10 -5.58 -10.73 42.31
N LEU A 11 -4.81 -10.21 41.34
CA LEU A 11 -4.61 -8.78 41.14
C LEU A 11 -5.89 -8.16 40.56
N GLY A 12 -6.12 -6.88 40.84
CA GLY A 12 -7.28 -6.16 40.32
C GLY A 12 -7.15 -5.85 38.83
N LEU A 13 -8.27 -5.95 38.11
CA LEU A 13 -8.44 -5.31 36.80
C LEU A 13 -9.03 -3.92 37.04
N ALA A 14 -8.25 -2.87 36.78
CA ALA A 14 -8.80 -1.53 36.64
C ALA A 14 -9.44 -1.43 35.24
N THR A 15 -10.76 -1.29 35.18
CA THR A 15 -11.47 -1.10 33.92
C THR A 15 -11.16 0.28 33.35
N VAL A 16 -10.25 0.35 32.39
CA VAL A 16 -10.08 1.55 31.56
C VAL A 16 -11.31 1.66 30.68
N ALA A 17 -12.22 2.57 31.05
CA ALA A 17 -13.34 2.92 30.18
C ALA A 17 -12.79 3.62 28.93
N ALA A 18 -12.92 2.99 27.77
CA ALA A 18 -12.55 3.60 26.51
C ALA A 18 -13.44 4.83 26.28
N VAL A 19 -12.83 6.02 26.24
CA VAL A 19 -13.52 7.23 25.79
C VAL A 19 -13.66 7.12 24.27
N ALA A 20 -14.78 6.56 23.83
CA ALA A 20 -15.21 6.63 22.45
C ALA A 20 -15.56 8.09 22.13
N ALA A 21 -14.55 8.85 21.69
CA ALA A 21 -14.75 10.18 21.15
C ALA A 21 -15.50 10.04 19.81
N SER A 22 -16.80 10.27 19.83
CA SER A 22 -17.62 10.32 18.61
C SER A 22 -17.24 11.56 17.80
N VAL A 23 -16.30 11.39 16.87
CA VAL A 23 -15.95 12.40 15.87
C VAL A 23 -17.22 12.76 15.08
N PRO A 24 -17.54 14.05 14.89
CA PRO A 24 -18.73 14.44 14.12
C PRO A 24 -18.51 14.14 12.64
N ALA A 25 -19.55 13.63 11.96
CA ALA A 25 -19.46 13.33 10.53
C ALA A 25 -19.35 14.60 9.68
N GLY A 26 -18.21 14.76 9.00
CA GLY A 26 -17.98 15.75 7.94
C GLY A 26 -16.49 15.98 7.68
N ALA A 27 -16.03 15.53 6.51
CA ALA A 27 -14.76 15.87 5.84
C ALA A 27 -13.61 16.32 6.78
N GLU A 28 -12.87 15.36 7.34
CA GLU A 28 -11.61 15.66 8.02
C GLU A 28 -10.50 15.87 6.97
N ALA A 29 -9.67 16.90 7.14
CA ALA A 29 -8.67 17.22 6.11
C ALA A 29 -7.55 16.17 6.02
N SER A 30 -7.48 15.45 4.89
CA SER A 30 -6.42 14.52 4.50
C SER A 30 -5.03 15.03 4.93
N THR A 31 -4.38 14.28 5.81
CA THR A 31 -3.14 14.72 6.46
C THR A 31 -1.92 14.32 5.64
N ALA A 32 -1.01 15.26 5.44
CA ALA A 32 0.35 14.99 5.02
C ALA A 32 1.33 15.34 6.13
N SER A 33 2.48 14.68 6.16
CA SER A 33 3.49 14.93 7.19
C SER A 33 4.88 14.44 6.83
N ARG A 34 5.87 14.90 7.61
CA ARG A 34 7.27 14.50 7.50
C ARG A 34 7.59 13.39 8.53
N THR A 35 8.06 12.25 8.04
CA THR A 35 8.69 11.21 8.85
C THR A 35 10.16 11.05 8.46
N GLY A 36 11.09 11.33 9.39
CA GLY A 36 12.52 11.01 9.21
C GLY A 36 13.52 12.18 9.07
N SER A 37 14.80 11.81 9.02
CA SER A 37 15.98 12.69 9.05
C SER A 37 16.87 12.63 7.79
N GLY A 38 16.69 11.63 6.92
CA GLY A 38 17.46 11.44 5.68
C GLY A 38 16.59 11.71 4.45
N GLY A 39 16.53 12.97 4.00
CA GLY A 39 15.54 13.43 3.02
C GLY A 39 14.16 13.63 3.66
N GLN A 40 13.26 14.34 2.97
CA GLN A 40 11.86 14.40 3.39
C GLN A 40 11.10 13.21 2.76
N VAL A 41 10.35 12.49 3.60
CA VAL A 41 9.22 11.66 3.16
C VAL A 41 8.01 12.59 3.05
N LEU A 42 7.33 12.58 1.91
CA LEU A 42 5.97 13.09 1.80
C LEU A 42 5.02 11.96 2.19
N THR A 43 4.63 11.94 3.46
CA THR A 43 3.51 11.11 3.92
C THR A 43 2.23 11.80 3.47
N VAL A 44 1.25 11.06 2.97
CA VAL A 44 -0.15 11.45 2.78
C VAL A 44 -1.02 10.34 3.35
N ARG A 45 -2.11 10.72 4.03
CA ARG A 45 -3.15 9.87 4.60
C ARG A 45 -4.47 10.55 4.29
N ALA A 46 -5.38 9.89 3.58
CA ALA A 46 -6.64 10.54 3.21
C ALA A 46 -7.62 10.64 4.39
N ALA A 47 -8.82 11.14 4.13
CA ALA A 47 -9.85 11.37 5.14
C ALA A 47 -10.63 10.07 5.44
N PRO A 48 -10.92 9.75 6.71
CA PRO A 48 -11.79 8.63 7.04
C PRO A 48 -13.25 8.94 6.71
N GLY A 49 -13.97 7.94 6.20
CA GLY A 49 -15.41 8.04 5.93
C GLY A 49 -15.80 8.77 4.64
N GLU A 50 -14.89 8.92 3.67
CA GLU A 50 -15.15 9.42 2.30
C GLU A 50 -14.84 8.29 1.28
N ALA A 51 -14.48 8.56 0.03
CA ALA A 51 -13.98 7.56 -0.92
C ALA A 51 -12.98 8.25 -1.86
N ASN A 52 -11.71 7.91 -1.73
CA ASN A 52 -10.55 8.71 -2.12
C ASN A 52 -10.08 8.42 -3.55
N ASP A 53 -9.48 9.41 -4.20
CA ASP A 53 -9.02 9.30 -5.59
C ASP A 53 -7.67 10.04 -5.74
N ILE A 54 -6.60 9.45 -5.25
CA ILE A 54 -5.28 10.08 -5.18
C ILE A 54 -4.44 9.75 -6.41
N GLU A 55 -3.99 10.79 -7.11
CA GLU A 55 -3.01 10.67 -8.18
C GLU A 55 -1.64 11.25 -7.77
N VAL A 56 -0.60 10.41 -7.83
CA VAL A 56 0.79 10.74 -7.55
C VAL A 56 1.58 10.83 -8.85
N TYR A 57 2.39 11.87 -9.03
CA TYR A 57 3.29 12.01 -10.18
C TYR A 57 4.71 12.33 -9.72
N SER A 58 5.69 11.52 -10.10
CA SER A 58 7.11 11.93 -10.01
C SER A 58 7.61 12.43 -11.37
N ARG A 59 8.26 13.59 -11.37
CA ARG A 59 8.70 14.32 -12.56
C ARG A 59 10.07 14.98 -12.35
N PRO A 60 10.80 15.34 -13.43
CA PRO A 60 12.02 16.12 -13.30
C PRO A 60 11.79 17.43 -12.52
N GLY A 61 12.41 17.52 -11.34
CA GLY A 61 12.33 18.66 -10.44
C GLY A 61 11.22 18.61 -9.37
N TYR A 62 10.17 17.78 -9.51
CA TYR A 62 9.05 17.77 -8.56
C TYR A 62 8.32 16.43 -8.42
N ILE A 63 7.67 16.26 -7.27
CA ILE A 63 6.61 15.28 -6.99
C ILE A 63 5.31 16.08 -6.82
N LEU A 64 4.23 15.61 -7.43
CA LEU A 64 2.87 16.14 -7.28
C LEU A 64 1.99 15.05 -6.66
N VAL A 65 1.14 15.42 -5.70
CA VAL A 65 0.03 14.58 -5.21
C VAL A 65 -1.26 15.37 -5.32
N TRP A 66 -2.31 14.73 -5.81
CA TRP A 66 -3.59 15.36 -6.12
C TRP A 66 -4.77 14.46 -5.77
N GLU A 67 -5.60 14.91 -4.83
CA GLU A 67 -6.88 14.32 -4.48
C GLU A 67 -7.96 14.76 -5.52
N ARG A 68 -8.36 13.84 -6.39
CA ARG A 68 -9.07 14.12 -7.65
C ARG A 68 -10.57 14.31 -7.52
N ASN A 69 -11.19 13.61 -6.58
CA ASN A 69 -12.60 13.75 -6.21
C ASN A 69 -12.91 15.15 -5.64
N ASN A 70 -11.89 15.87 -5.15
CA ASN A 70 -11.96 17.20 -4.54
C ASN A 70 -12.92 17.27 -3.33
N VAL A 71 -13.01 16.22 -2.50
CA VAL A 71 -13.66 16.34 -1.18
C VAL A 71 -12.73 16.99 -0.16
N ASP A 72 -11.51 16.48 0.00
CA ASP A 72 -10.67 16.85 1.15
C ASP A 72 -9.45 17.73 0.85
N PRO A 73 -9.12 18.71 1.74
CA PRO A 73 -7.88 19.47 1.67
C PRO A 73 -6.65 18.66 2.14
N LEU A 74 -5.58 18.66 1.34
CA LEU A 74 -4.28 18.08 1.70
C LEU A 74 -3.50 19.03 2.64
N VAL A 75 -3.56 18.81 3.95
CA VAL A 75 -2.97 19.68 5.00
C VAL A 75 -1.65 19.15 5.58
N GLY A 76 -0.90 19.96 6.34
CA GLY A 76 0.26 19.49 7.13
C GLY A 76 1.59 19.30 6.38
N GLN A 77 1.65 19.72 5.10
CA GLN A 77 2.74 19.45 4.17
C GLN A 77 4.16 19.74 4.70
N PRO A 78 5.18 18.95 4.28
CA PRO A 78 6.57 19.24 4.58
C PRO A 78 7.01 20.66 4.15
N ALA A 79 7.75 21.35 5.03
CA ALA A 79 8.22 22.71 4.76
C ALA A 79 9.13 22.76 3.53
N GLY A 80 8.68 23.50 2.50
CA GLY A 80 9.31 23.59 1.18
C GLY A 80 8.45 23.00 0.05
N CYS A 81 7.38 22.28 0.36
CA CYS A 81 6.30 21.98 -0.57
C CYS A 81 5.35 23.18 -0.74
N VAL A 82 4.57 23.18 -1.82
CA VAL A 82 3.61 24.23 -2.20
C VAL A 82 2.27 23.61 -2.51
N ASN A 83 1.20 24.10 -1.88
CA ASN A 83 -0.17 23.77 -2.29
C ASN A 83 -0.54 24.64 -3.49
N TYR A 84 -0.91 24.02 -4.62
CA TYR A 84 -1.47 24.73 -5.78
C TYR A 84 -2.95 25.01 -5.58
N ASN A 85 -3.66 24.06 -4.97
CA ASN A 85 -5.07 24.11 -4.60
C ASN A 85 -5.23 23.46 -3.21
N ALA A 86 -6.44 23.47 -2.64
CA ALA A 86 -6.70 22.80 -1.35
C ALA A 86 -6.33 21.30 -1.40
N ASN A 87 -6.67 20.64 -2.51
CA ASN A 87 -6.53 19.21 -2.77
C ASN A 87 -5.25 18.83 -3.55
N GLN A 88 -4.27 19.73 -3.70
CA GLN A 88 -3.13 19.51 -4.59
C GLN A 88 -1.81 20.09 -4.06
N VAL A 89 -0.81 19.22 -3.95
CA VAL A 89 0.49 19.46 -3.29
C VAL A 89 1.62 19.18 -4.26
N GLN A 90 2.59 20.09 -4.37
CA GLN A 90 3.83 19.84 -5.09
C GLN A 90 5.06 20.03 -4.20
N CYS A 91 5.96 19.05 -4.17
CA CYS A 91 7.21 19.07 -3.44
C CYS A 91 8.41 18.97 -4.40
N PRO A 92 9.50 19.75 -4.24
CA PRO A 92 10.70 19.59 -5.07
C PRO A 92 11.39 18.23 -4.88
N THR A 93 11.90 17.59 -5.95
CA THR A 93 12.66 16.32 -5.85
C THR A 93 14.08 16.48 -5.29
N THR A 94 14.52 17.72 -5.10
CA THR A 94 15.68 18.09 -4.28
C THR A 94 15.41 17.99 -2.78
N LEU A 95 14.13 17.95 -2.38
CA LEU A 95 13.65 18.04 -1.00
C LEU A 95 13.01 16.71 -0.54
N VAL A 96 12.03 16.22 -1.32
CA VAL A 96 11.33 14.96 -1.14
C VAL A 96 11.86 13.92 -2.13
N ARG A 97 12.13 12.70 -1.67
CA ARG A 97 12.52 11.55 -2.52
C ARG A 97 11.83 10.23 -2.15
N SER A 98 11.01 10.26 -1.12
CA SER A 98 10.17 9.16 -0.69
C SER A 98 8.75 9.67 -0.54
N VAL A 99 7.78 8.91 -1.03
CA VAL A 99 6.35 9.17 -0.91
C VAL A 99 5.71 7.98 -0.21
N TYR A 100 4.87 8.26 0.77
CA TYR A 100 3.98 7.28 1.38
C TYR A 100 2.55 7.79 1.20
N VAL A 101 1.67 6.97 0.64
CA VAL A 101 0.23 7.25 0.55
C VAL A 101 -0.55 6.08 1.16
N ASP A 102 -1.63 6.41 1.83
CA ASP A 102 -2.52 5.54 2.60
C ASP A 102 -3.92 6.15 2.41
N THR A 103 -4.75 5.55 1.56
CA THR A 103 -6.06 6.13 1.19
C THR A 103 -7.13 5.92 2.28
N GLY A 104 -7.03 4.86 3.08
CA GLY A 104 -7.54 4.84 4.45
C GLY A 104 -8.76 3.96 4.69
N ASP A 105 -9.97 4.41 4.35
CA ASP A 105 -11.19 3.60 4.45
C ASP A 105 -12.19 3.83 3.32
N ARG A 106 -12.94 2.75 3.02
CA ARG A 106 -13.75 2.51 1.80
C ARG A 106 -12.92 2.23 0.55
N SER A 107 -13.66 1.85 -0.51
CA SER A 107 -13.16 1.55 -1.85
C SER A 107 -12.58 2.77 -2.53
N ASP A 108 -11.26 2.84 -2.54
CA ASP A 108 -10.47 3.98 -2.96
C ASP A 108 -9.67 3.72 -4.24
N ARG A 109 -9.17 4.79 -4.85
CA ARG A 109 -8.27 4.74 -6.01
C ARG A 109 -6.96 5.47 -5.72
N LEU A 110 -5.85 4.79 -5.96
CA LEU A 110 -4.50 5.31 -5.79
C LEU A 110 -3.66 5.00 -7.03
N VAL A 111 -3.39 6.02 -7.86
CA VAL A 111 -2.64 5.85 -9.12
C VAL A 111 -1.33 6.65 -9.09
N ALA A 112 -0.22 5.99 -9.40
CA ALA A 112 1.11 6.61 -9.34
C ALA A 112 1.88 6.54 -10.66
N ASP A 113 2.04 7.69 -11.32
CA ASP A 113 2.88 7.85 -12.50
C ASP A 113 4.31 8.23 -12.06
N LEU A 114 5.14 7.20 -11.88
CA LEU A 114 6.52 7.33 -11.40
C LEU A 114 7.46 7.54 -12.59
N GLY A 115 7.69 8.80 -12.97
CA GLY A 115 8.55 9.20 -14.09
C GLY A 115 10.02 9.50 -13.73
N VAL A 116 10.37 9.57 -12.44
CA VAL A 116 11.75 9.70 -11.93
C VAL A 116 11.95 8.86 -10.66
N PRO A 117 13.19 8.37 -10.39
CA PRO A 117 13.51 7.58 -9.20
C PRO A 117 13.10 8.23 -7.87
N VAL A 118 12.07 7.64 -7.27
CA VAL A 118 11.60 7.90 -5.91
C VAL A 118 11.30 6.56 -5.24
N THR A 119 11.44 6.50 -3.92
CA THR A 119 10.83 5.43 -3.13
C THR A 119 9.34 5.73 -3.01
N ALA A 120 8.48 4.76 -3.31
CA ALA A 120 7.04 4.89 -3.09
C ALA A 120 6.56 3.77 -2.17
N THR A 121 5.58 4.07 -1.33
CA THR A 121 4.75 3.09 -0.64
C THR A 121 3.32 3.57 -0.77
N LEU A 122 2.46 2.74 -1.34
CA LEU A 122 1.13 3.11 -1.79
C LEU A 122 0.19 2.04 -1.22
N ALA A 123 -0.70 2.45 -0.32
CA ALA A 123 -1.65 1.57 0.36
C ALA A 123 -3.08 2.02 0.08
N GLY A 124 -3.94 1.05 -0.24
CA GLY A 124 -5.39 1.21 -0.31
C GLY A 124 -5.95 1.56 1.08
N GLY A 125 -5.98 0.57 1.97
CA GLY A 125 -6.38 0.74 3.37
C GLY A 125 -7.43 -0.28 3.81
N ALA A 126 -8.69 0.12 3.83
CA ALA A 126 -9.80 -0.69 4.34
C ALA A 126 -11.06 -0.53 3.48
N GLY A 127 -11.03 -1.15 2.31
CA GLY A 127 -12.09 -1.21 1.32
C GLY A 127 -11.64 -2.06 0.13
N ASN A 128 -12.50 -2.22 -0.88
CA ASN A 128 -12.12 -2.89 -2.13
C ASN A 128 -11.48 -1.85 -3.06
N ASP A 129 -10.16 -1.82 -3.13
CA ASP A 129 -9.37 -0.69 -3.63
C ASP A 129 -8.73 -0.94 -5.01
N VAL A 130 -8.20 0.13 -5.61
CA VAL A 130 -7.39 0.08 -6.83
C VAL A 130 -6.07 0.83 -6.64
N VAL A 131 -4.97 0.10 -6.51
CA VAL A 131 -3.60 0.63 -6.33
C VAL A 131 -2.76 0.32 -7.56
N ASP A 132 -2.42 1.33 -8.37
CA ASP A 132 -2.06 1.13 -9.78
C ASP A 132 -0.89 2.04 -10.21
N VAL A 133 0.30 1.47 -10.37
CA VAL A 133 1.52 2.16 -10.80
C VAL A 133 1.62 2.20 -12.32
N LYS A 134 2.04 3.34 -12.87
CA LYS A 134 2.29 3.53 -14.30
C LYS A 134 3.63 4.19 -14.53
N GLY A 135 4.29 3.81 -15.60
CA GLY A 135 5.43 4.53 -16.14
C GLY A 135 4.99 5.54 -17.19
N THR A 136 5.66 6.70 -17.24
CA THR A 136 5.60 7.57 -18.42
C THR A 136 6.01 6.79 -19.67
N ALA A 137 5.34 7.00 -20.81
CA ALA A 137 5.78 6.47 -22.10
C ALA A 137 7.21 6.95 -22.43
N GLY A 138 8.20 6.06 -22.26
CA GLY A 138 9.63 6.36 -22.26
C GLY A 138 10.41 5.69 -21.12
N GLY A 139 9.73 5.31 -20.04
CA GLY A 139 10.31 4.68 -18.84
C GLY A 139 11.01 5.67 -17.90
N ALA A 140 10.94 5.42 -16.59
CA ALA A 140 11.71 6.20 -15.63
C ALA A 140 13.21 5.83 -15.68
N PRO A 141 14.13 6.81 -15.60
CA PRO A 141 15.56 6.54 -15.72
C PRO A 141 16.18 6.05 -14.40
N GLY A 142 16.10 4.75 -14.14
CA GLY A 142 16.80 4.07 -13.04
C GLY A 142 15.97 2.95 -12.41
N PRO A 143 16.57 2.11 -11.54
CA PRO A 143 15.82 1.10 -10.80
C PRO A 143 14.87 1.80 -9.80
N GLN A 144 13.64 1.30 -9.74
CA GLN A 144 12.66 1.65 -8.72
C GLN A 144 12.08 0.36 -8.12
N THR A 145 11.63 0.45 -6.87
CA THR A 145 11.03 -0.65 -6.10
C THR A 145 9.90 -0.08 -5.22
N PRO A 146 8.78 0.37 -5.82
CA PRO A 146 7.61 0.77 -5.05
C PRO A 146 7.06 -0.42 -4.24
N ASN A 147 6.45 -0.10 -3.11
CA ASN A 147 5.68 -1.05 -2.32
C ASN A 147 4.20 -0.76 -2.52
N LEU A 148 3.45 -1.72 -3.04
CA LEU A 148 2.03 -1.63 -3.35
C LEU A 148 1.28 -2.55 -2.42
N LEU A 149 0.30 -2.00 -1.71
CA LEU A 149 -0.48 -2.70 -0.71
C LEU A 149 -1.95 -2.43 -1.03
N GLY A 150 -2.78 -3.45 -1.10
CA GLY A 150 -4.23 -3.31 -1.03
C GLY A 150 -4.60 -2.92 0.40
N GLY A 151 -5.17 -3.87 1.14
CA GLY A 151 -5.38 -3.77 2.58
C GLY A 151 -6.38 -4.80 3.08
N ASP A 152 -7.51 -4.32 3.60
CA ASP A 152 -8.64 -5.15 4.04
C ASP A 152 -9.84 -4.97 3.07
N GLY A 153 -9.91 -5.79 2.01
CA GLY A 153 -10.98 -5.81 1.01
C GLY A 153 -10.63 -6.68 -0.22
N ASP A 154 -11.50 -6.73 -1.24
CA ASP A 154 -11.18 -7.41 -2.51
C ASP A 154 -10.48 -6.44 -3.49
N ASP A 155 -9.14 -6.43 -3.48
CA ASP A 155 -8.32 -5.37 -4.07
C ASP A 155 -7.81 -5.63 -5.49
N HIS A 156 -7.46 -4.55 -6.19
CA HIS A 156 -6.78 -4.60 -7.49
C HIS A 156 -5.43 -3.87 -7.40
N VAL A 157 -4.32 -4.62 -7.39
CA VAL A 157 -2.97 -4.10 -7.15
C VAL A 157 -2.08 -4.32 -8.38
N TYR A 158 -1.68 -3.23 -9.04
CA TYR A 158 -0.97 -3.26 -10.32
C TYR A 158 0.39 -2.57 -10.29
N GLY A 159 1.43 -3.33 -10.64
CA GLY A 159 2.79 -2.86 -10.90
C GLY A 159 2.99 -2.37 -12.34
N TRP A 160 4.24 -2.16 -12.77
CA TRP A 160 4.51 -1.64 -14.12
C TRP A 160 5.69 -2.25 -14.91
N GLN A 161 6.91 -1.77 -14.68
CA GLN A 161 8.15 -2.17 -15.39
C GLN A 161 9.37 -2.19 -14.43
N PHE A 162 9.09 -2.14 -13.13
CA PHE A 162 10.00 -1.87 -12.04
C PHE A 162 10.03 -3.11 -11.13
N SER A 163 11.04 -3.26 -10.27
CA SER A 163 11.13 -4.44 -9.37
C SER A 163 10.22 -4.23 -8.15
N ASP A 164 8.95 -4.55 -8.32
CA ASP A 164 7.85 -4.12 -7.46
C ASP A 164 7.67 -5.08 -6.27
N ASN A 165 7.26 -4.55 -5.11
CA ASN A 165 6.78 -5.36 -3.97
C ASN A 165 5.28 -5.18 -3.85
N LEU A 166 4.49 -6.22 -4.12
CA LEU A 166 3.03 -6.19 -4.13
C LEU A 166 2.47 -7.08 -3.02
N SER A 167 1.52 -6.55 -2.26
CA SER A 167 0.63 -7.33 -1.40
C SER A 167 -0.82 -6.96 -1.71
N GLY A 168 -1.72 -7.93 -1.69
CA GLY A 168 -3.15 -7.69 -1.51
C GLY A 168 -3.38 -7.36 -0.04
N GLY A 169 -4.05 -8.24 0.69
CA GLY A 169 -3.96 -8.27 2.15
C GLY A 169 -4.92 -9.25 2.81
N SER A 170 -6.21 -8.88 2.91
CA SER A 170 -7.26 -9.79 3.35
C SER A 170 -8.56 -9.61 2.55
N GLY A 171 -8.88 -10.58 1.69
CA GLY A 171 -10.03 -10.52 0.79
C GLY A 171 -9.98 -11.49 -0.39
N HIS A 172 -10.18 -10.99 -1.61
CA HIS A 172 -10.16 -11.77 -2.85
C HIS A 172 -9.41 -11.01 -3.95
N ASP A 173 -8.10 -10.93 -3.80
CA ASP A 173 -7.27 -9.93 -4.45
C ASP A 173 -6.93 -10.28 -5.89
N THR A 174 -6.63 -9.25 -6.68
CA THR A 174 -6.16 -9.37 -8.06
C THR A 174 -4.89 -8.54 -8.24
N ILE A 175 -3.75 -9.22 -8.20
CA ILE A 175 -2.41 -8.64 -8.26
C ILE A 175 -1.80 -8.90 -9.63
N GLY A 176 -1.32 -7.84 -10.30
CA GLY A 176 -0.61 -7.92 -11.57
C GLY A 176 0.66 -7.09 -11.55
N ALA A 177 1.84 -7.69 -11.37
CA ALA A 177 3.10 -6.96 -11.26
C ALA A 177 3.60 -6.39 -12.60
N GLY A 178 3.26 -7.05 -13.72
CA GLY A 178 3.49 -6.56 -15.08
C GLY A 178 4.86 -6.92 -15.62
N GLY A 179 5.93 -6.46 -14.98
CA GLY A 179 7.28 -6.91 -15.26
C GLY A 179 8.38 -6.16 -14.52
N GLY A 180 9.46 -6.85 -14.23
CA GLY A 180 10.51 -6.34 -13.36
C GLY A 180 11.40 -7.47 -12.82
N ALA A 181 11.35 -7.65 -11.51
CA ALA A 181 11.90 -8.78 -10.77
C ALA A 181 11.22 -8.77 -9.40
N ASP A 182 10.00 -9.30 -9.35
CA ASP A 182 8.95 -8.79 -8.50
C ASP A 182 8.66 -9.71 -7.32
N THR A 183 8.19 -9.15 -6.21
CA THR A 183 7.78 -9.92 -5.03
C THR A 183 6.29 -9.73 -4.80
N LEU A 184 5.51 -10.78 -5.04
CA LEU A 184 4.05 -10.79 -4.87
C LEU A 184 3.71 -11.61 -3.62
N ASN A 185 2.77 -11.12 -2.83
CA ASN A 185 2.10 -11.85 -1.77
C ASN A 185 0.59 -11.65 -1.99
N GLY A 186 -0.21 -12.71 -2.06
CA GLY A 186 -1.67 -12.56 -2.09
C GLY A 186 -2.14 -11.93 -0.78
N GLY A 187 -2.36 -12.77 0.22
CA GLY A 187 -2.46 -12.33 1.60
C GLY A 187 -3.16 -13.37 2.46
N THR A 188 -4.48 -13.19 2.59
CA THR A 188 -5.38 -14.18 3.17
C THR A 188 -6.70 -14.18 2.38
N GLY A 189 -6.92 -15.22 1.57
CA GLY A 189 -8.09 -15.24 0.69
C GLY A 189 -7.94 -16.09 -0.56
N ILE A 190 -8.85 -15.91 -1.52
CA ILE A 190 -8.74 -16.58 -2.84
C ILE A 190 -8.35 -15.54 -3.87
N ASP A 191 -7.07 -15.53 -4.22
CA ASP A 191 -6.43 -14.44 -4.95
C ASP A 191 -6.11 -14.83 -6.40
N ARG A 192 -5.77 -13.81 -7.21
CA ARG A 192 -5.30 -13.94 -8.59
C ARG A 192 -3.99 -13.20 -8.73
N LEU A 193 -2.92 -13.95 -8.91
CA LEU A 193 -1.54 -13.43 -8.92
C LEU A 193 -0.95 -13.63 -10.32
N ASP A 194 -0.64 -12.53 -11.01
CA ASP A 194 0.11 -12.51 -12.27
C ASP A 194 1.42 -11.73 -12.08
N ALA A 195 2.56 -12.43 -12.08
CA ALA A 195 3.86 -11.78 -11.95
C ALA A 195 4.37 -11.18 -13.28
N GLY A 196 3.86 -11.62 -14.43
CA GLY A 196 4.17 -11.00 -15.72
C GLY A 196 5.54 -11.37 -16.32
N GLN A 197 6.54 -10.51 -16.17
CA GLN A 197 7.83 -10.62 -16.89
C GLN A 197 9.03 -10.30 -15.98
N GLY A 198 9.70 -11.29 -15.40
CA GLY A 198 10.86 -11.02 -14.55
C GLY A 198 11.70 -12.24 -14.16
N ASN A 199 11.93 -12.39 -12.86
CA ASN A 199 12.53 -13.55 -12.20
C ASN A 199 11.91 -13.58 -10.79
N ASP A 200 10.64 -13.93 -10.74
CA ASP A 200 9.72 -13.36 -9.76
C ASP A 200 9.52 -14.28 -8.55
N THR A 201 9.04 -13.71 -7.45
CA THR A 201 8.91 -14.38 -6.14
C THR A 201 7.50 -14.22 -5.62
N VAL A 202 6.67 -15.25 -5.79
CA VAL A 202 5.26 -15.24 -5.39
C VAL A 202 5.05 -16.02 -4.08
N LEU A 203 4.25 -15.47 -3.18
CA LEU A 203 3.79 -16.09 -1.93
C LEU A 203 2.28 -16.26 -1.99
N ALA A 204 1.85 -17.52 -2.09
CA ALA A 204 0.46 -17.98 -2.24
C ALA A 204 0.28 -19.22 -1.34
N ARG A 205 0.46 -19.06 -0.02
CA ARG A 205 0.56 -20.20 0.91
C ARG A 205 -0.01 -19.88 2.30
N ASP A 206 -1.21 -19.32 2.28
CA ASP A 206 -2.00 -18.95 3.44
C ASP A 206 -2.97 -20.08 3.89
N GLY A 207 -3.22 -21.06 3.03
CA GLY A 207 -4.14 -22.18 3.23
C GLY A 207 -5.45 -22.08 2.44
N TRP A 208 -5.64 -21.04 1.62
CA TRP A 208 -6.78 -20.86 0.74
C TRP A 208 -6.49 -21.46 -0.64
N GLY A 209 -6.84 -20.88 -1.79
CA GLY A 209 -6.84 -21.62 -3.06
C GLY A 209 -6.67 -20.73 -4.29
N ASP A 210 -5.45 -20.25 -4.48
CA ASP A 210 -5.13 -19.16 -5.41
C ASP A 210 -5.05 -19.57 -6.88
N ILE A 211 -5.11 -18.56 -7.75
CA ILE A 211 -4.78 -18.67 -9.17
C ILE A 211 -3.43 -17.97 -9.38
N VAL A 212 -2.38 -18.72 -9.75
CA VAL A 212 -1.01 -18.20 -9.83
C VAL A 212 -0.41 -18.37 -11.23
N ALA A 213 -0.14 -17.25 -11.90
CA ALA A 213 0.66 -17.19 -13.11
C ALA A 213 1.97 -16.45 -12.81
N CYS A 214 3.12 -17.13 -12.91
CA CYS A 214 4.40 -16.44 -12.79
C CYS A 214 4.83 -15.76 -14.12
N GLY A 215 4.17 -16.09 -15.24
CA GLY A 215 4.35 -15.36 -16.50
C GLY A 215 5.54 -15.86 -17.33
N THR A 216 6.62 -15.07 -17.42
CA THR A 216 7.84 -15.43 -18.15
C THR A 216 9.11 -14.96 -17.45
N GLY A 217 9.90 -15.90 -16.92
CA GLY A 217 11.17 -15.60 -16.29
C GLY A 217 11.99 -16.82 -15.90
N TYR A 218 12.49 -16.79 -14.67
CA TYR A 218 12.86 -17.99 -13.91
C TYR A 218 12.29 -17.81 -12.51
N ASP A 219 11.09 -18.34 -12.32
CA ASP A 219 10.20 -17.82 -11.31
C ASP A 219 9.99 -18.80 -10.16
N ARG A 220 9.82 -18.25 -8.97
CA ARG A 220 9.74 -18.95 -7.70
C ARG A 220 8.39 -18.66 -7.07
N ALA A 221 7.63 -19.69 -6.71
CA ALA A 221 6.52 -19.46 -5.79
C ALA A 221 6.47 -20.47 -4.65
N GLN A 222 6.21 -19.95 -3.46
CA GLN A 222 5.77 -20.75 -2.33
C GLN A 222 4.24 -20.87 -2.42
N ARG A 223 3.77 -22.11 -2.51
CA ARG A 223 2.40 -22.54 -2.85
C ARG A 223 1.96 -23.70 -1.95
N ASP A 224 0.67 -24.02 -1.87
CA ASP A 224 0.20 -25.29 -1.31
C ASP A 224 -0.49 -26.24 -2.33
N SER A 225 -1.49 -26.98 -1.89
CA SER A 225 -2.20 -28.02 -2.65
C SER A 225 -3.55 -27.55 -3.21
N ASN A 226 -4.05 -26.42 -2.73
CA ASN A 226 -5.35 -25.90 -3.08
C ASN A 226 -5.30 -24.95 -4.30
N ASP A 227 -4.19 -24.24 -4.48
CA ASP A 227 -3.95 -23.29 -5.57
C ASP A 227 -4.10 -23.96 -6.93
N GLN A 228 -5.10 -23.58 -7.72
CA GLN A 228 -5.32 -24.08 -9.08
C GLN A 228 -6.07 -23.05 -9.95
N PRO A 229 -5.60 -22.75 -11.17
CA PRO A 229 -4.37 -23.27 -11.79
C PRO A 229 -3.10 -22.55 -11.31
N ILE A 230 -1.97 -23.27 -11.38
CA ILE A 230 -0.62 -22.72 -11.30
C ILE A 230 0.03 -22.84 -12.68
N THR A 231 0.58 -21.75 -13.22
CA THR A 231 1.22 -21.74 -14.55
C THR A 231 2.54 -20.97 -14.60
N SER A 232 3.47 -21.46 -15.43
CA SER A 232 4.76 -20.83 -15.76
C SER A 232 5.70 -20.50 -14.58
N CYS A 233 5.66 -21.28 -13.51
CA CYS A 233 6.55 -21.08 -12.36
C CYS A 233 7.59 -22.22 -12.27
N GLU A 234 8.87 -21.94 -12.52
CA GLU A 234 9.92 -22.96 -12.61
C GLU A 234 10.29 -23.62 -11.27
N ALA A 235 10.06 -22.94 -10.15
CA ALA A 235 10.56 -23.36 -8.85
C ALA A 235 9.55 -23.23 -7.69
N ALA A 236 9.91 -23.87 -6.57
CA ALA A 236 9.30 -23.76 -5.25
C ALA A 236 10.39 -23.58 -4.19
N PHE A 237 10.05 -22.99 -3.04
CA PHE A 237 10.97 -22.71 -1.93
C PHE A 237 10.26 -22.68 -0.57
#